data_AF-A0A1Y0VLI9-F1
#
_entry.id   AF-A0A1Y0VLI9-F1
#
_cell.length_a   1.000
_cell.length_b   1.000
_cell.length_c   1.000
_cell.angle_alpha   90.00
_cell.angle_beta   90.00
_cell.angle_gamma   90.00
#
_symmetry.space_group_name_H-M   'P 1'
#
loop_
_entity.id
_entity.type
_entity.pdbx_description
1 polymer ?
#
loop_
_entity_poly.entity_id
_entity_poly.type
_entity_poly.pdbx_seq_one_letter_code
_entity_poly.pdbx_strand_id
1 'polypeptide(L)'
;MLKTDNRIKKIDQRLFWLTGIYFLVMSIITFYFLYRNQIIFRGADVQFHVNRIEELFHNLKNGNWFPMISTYSANQVGIATNTYYPAFFLYLFAFLRFLPLSPITVVYLGIMFFNF
;
A
#
# COMPACT_ATOMS: atom_id res chain seq x y z
N MET A 1 -9.23 -42.85 -9.21
CA MET A 1 -9.37 -41.39 -9.34
C MET A 1 -10.78 -41.02 -8.91
N LEU A 2 -10.97 -40.56 -7.67
CA LEU A 2 -12.29 -40.27 -7.10
C LEU A 2 -12.87 -39.00 -7.77
N LYS A 3 -14.03 -39.11 -8.42
CA LYS A 3 -14.80 -37.95 -8.89
C LYS A 3 -15.29 -37.19 -7.65
N THR A 4 -14.62 -36.09 -7.32
CA THR A 4 -15.10 -35.17 -6.28
C THR A 4 -16.49 -34.67 -6.68
N ASP A 5 -17.47 -34.80 -5.78
CA ASP A 5 -18.85 -34.36 -6.00
C ASP A 5 -18.87 -32.86 -6.34
N ASN A 6 -19.58 -32.49 -7.42
CA ASN A 6 -19.77 -31.10 -7.83
C ASN A 6 -20.38 -30.24 -6.72
N ARG A 7 -21.14 -30.83 -5.78
CA ARG A 7 -21.65 -30.13 -4.60
C ARG A 7 -20.52 -29.69 -3.66
N ILE A 8 -19.53 -30.54 -3.42
CA ILE A 8 -18.38 -30.25 -2.56
C ILE A 8 -17.57 -29.10 -3.18
N LYS A 9 -17.25 -29.18 -4.48
CA LYS A 9 -16.53 -28.11 -5.19
C LYS A 9 -17.25 -26.75 -5.09
N LYS A 10 -18.58 -26.74 -5.19
CA LYS A 10 -19.38 -25.51 -5.08
C LYS A 10 -19.38 -24.95 -3.65
N ILE A 11 -19.39 -25.81 -2.64
CA ILE A 11 -19.26 -25.41 -1.23
C ILE A 11 -17.87 -24.82 -0.98
N ASP A 12 -16.81 -25.49 -1.42
CA ASP A 12 -15.42 -25.01 -1.28
C ASP A 12 -15.24 -23.65 -1.95
N GLN A 13 -15.78 -23.47 -3.15
CA GLN A 13 -15.75 -22.18 -3.85
C GLN A 13 -16.52 -21.11 -3.08
N ARG A 14 -17.68 -21.43 -2.50
CA ARG A 14 -18.45 -20.48 -1.68
C ARG A 14 -17.66 -20.09 -0.42
N LEU A 15 -17.03 -21.06 0.26
CA LEU A 15 -16.21 -20.80 1.44
C LEU A 15 -14.99 -19.95 1.11
N PHE A 16 -14.34 -20.19 -0.03
CA PHE A 16 -13.25 -19.36 -0.54
C PHE A 16 -13.68 -17.89 -0.72
N TRP A 17 -14.84 -17.64 -1.35
CA TRP A 17 -15.32 -16.27 -1.50
C TRP A 17 -15.72 -15.62 -0.17
N LEU A 18 -16.37 -16.38 0.73
CA LEU A 18 -16.74 -15.87 2.05
C LEU A 18 -15.53 -15.49 2.89
N THR A 19 -14.47 -16.31 2.87
CA THR A 19 -13.22 -16.01 3.56
C THR A 19 -12.53 -14.80 2.94
N GLY A 20 -12.50 -14.67 1.61
CA GLY A 20 -12.00 -13.48 0.94
C GLY A 20 -12.76 -12.21 1.34
N ILE A 21 -14.09 -12.22 1.32
CA ILE A 21 -14.90 -11.06 1.75
C ILE A 21 -14.63 -10.74 3.23
N TYR A 22 -14.49 -11.75 4.08
CA TYR A 22 -14.18 -11.55 5.49
C TYR A 22 -12.85 -10.81 5.68
N PHE A 23 -11.76 -11.24 5.02
CA PHE A 23 -10.47 -10.55 5.12
C PHE A 23 -10.54 -9.11 4.58
N LEU A 24 -11.25 -8.88 3.48
CA LEU A 24 -11.41 -7.54 2.91
C LEU A 24 -12.14 -6.60 3.88
N VAL A 25 -13.23 -7.07 4.48
CA VAL A 25 -13.99 -6.29 5.47
C VAL A 25 -13.14 -6.02 6.71
N MET A 26 -12.42 -7.01 7.22
CA MET A 26 -11.56 -6.84 8.39
C MET A 26 -10.39 -5.86 8.14
N SER A 27 -9.79 -5.88 6.95
CA SER A 27 -8.75 -4.92 6.56
C SER A 27 -9.30 -3.48 6.57
N ILE A 28 -10.45 -3.26 5.93
CA ILE A 28 -11.09 -1.93 5.90
C ILE A 28 -11.44 -1.46 7.32
N ILE A 29 -12.08 -2.31 8.13
CA ILE A 29 -12.51 -1.94 9.49
C ILE A 29 -11.30 -1.55 10.35
N THR A 30 -10.24 -2.35 10.34
CA THR A 30 -9.02 -2.12 11.13
C THR A 30 -8.46 -0.72 10.89
N PHE A 31 -8.31 -0.33 9.64
CA PHE A 31 -7.68 0.94 9.29
C PHE A 31 -8.67 2.10 9.22
N TYR A 32 -9.98 1.86 9.09
CA TYR A 32 -10.99 2.92 9.09
C TYR A 32 -11.00 3.70 10.41
N PHE A 33 -10.83 3.01 11.55
CA PHE A 33 -10.74 3.66 12.86
C PHE A 33 -9.52 4.57 13.02
N LEU A 34 -8.44 4.28 12.30
CA LEU A 34 -7.26 5.15 12.28
C LEU A 34 -7.46 6.30 11.28
N TYR A 35 -7.98 5.98 10.09
CA TYR A 35 -8.26 6.93 9.03
C TYR A 35 -9.25 8.04 9.42
N ARG A 36 -10.30 7.74 10.19
CA ARG A 36 -11.31 8.74 10.60
C ARG A 36 -10.74 9.94 11.34
N ASN A 37 -9.58 9.80 11.98
CA ASN A 37 -8.92 10.89 12.69
C ASN A 37 -8.14 11.82 11.75
N GLN A 38 -8.03 11.48 10.46
CA GLN A 38 -7.31 12.24 9.43
C GLN A 38 -5.87 12.59 9.84
N ILE A 39 -5.25 11.69 10.59
CA ILE A 39 -3.84 11.75 11.00
C ILE A 39 -3.18 10.42 10.67
N ILE A 40 -1.92 10.46 10.27
CA ILE A 40 -1.10 9.25 10.18
C ILE A 40 -0.46 9.05 11.55
N PHE A 41 -0.80 7.94 12.21
CA PHE A 41 -0.19 7.61 13.50
C PHE A 41 1.32 7.42 13.33
N ARG A 42 2.10 8.20 14.09
CA ARG A 42 3.56 8.21 14.01
C ARG A 42 4.16 7.01 14.74
N GLY A 43 4.70 6.07 13.97
CA GLY A 43 5.78 5.18 14.41
C GLY A 43 7.13 5.72 13.94
N ALA A 44 8.23 5.18 14.48
CA ALA A 44 9.60 5.62 14.15
C ALA A 44 9.86 5.66 12.63
N ASP A 45 9.43 4.63 11.92
CA ASP A 45 9.70 4.48 10.48
C ASP A 45 8.57 4.99 9.57
N VAL A 46 7.43 5.41 10.13
CA VAL A 46 6.27 5.83 9.31
C VAL A 46 6.61 7.06 8.48
N GLN A 47 7.26 8.06 9.08
CA GLN A 47 7.70 9.26 8.37
C GLN A 47 8.70 8.91 7.26
N PHE A 48 9.60 7.95 7.51
CA PHE A 48 10.56 7.47 6.52
C PHE A 48 9.86 6.86 5.31
N HIS A 49 8.89 5.96 5.51
CA HIS A 49 8.15 5.36 4.41
C HIS A 49 7.30 6.38 3.64
N VAL A 50 6.62 7.30 4.31
CA VAL A 50 5.84 8.37 3.65
C VAL A 50 6.75 9.25 2.79
N ASN A 51 7.92 9.64 3.29
CA ASN A 51 8.89 10.41 2.53
C ASN A 51 9.35 9.66 1.27
N ARG A 52 9.55 8.34 1.36
CA ARG A 52 9.92 7.51 0.20
C ARG A 52 8.79 7.36 -0.82
N ILE A 53 7.53 7.32 -0.38
CA ILE A 53 6.37 7.28 -1.27
C ILE A 53 6.29 8.59 -2.08
N GLU A 54 6.41 9.74 -1.41
CA GLU A 54 6.39 11.04 -2.07
C GLU A 54 7.61 11.23 -2.99
N GLU A 55 8.78 10.73 -2.60
CA GLU A 55 9.97 10.69 -3.46
C GLU A 55 9.69 9.93 -4.77
N LEU A 56 9.14 8.72 -4.67
CA LEU A 56 8.81 7.91 -5.84
C LEU A 56 7.75 8.59 -6.70
N PHE A 57 6.72 9.16 -6.09
CA PHE A 57 5.68 9.91 -6.81
C PHE A 57 6.26 11.07 -7.62
N HIS A 58 7.13 11.89 -7.02
CA HIS A 58 7.76 13.00 -7.72
C HIS A 58 8.71 12.53 -8.84
N ASN A 59 9.49 11.47 -8.61
CA ASN A 59 10.34 10.90 -9.65
C ASN A 59 9.53 10.33 -10.82
N LEU A 60 8.46 9.57 -10.54
CA LEU A 60 7.54 9.05 -11.55
C LEU A 60 6.91 10.18 -12.38
N LYS A 61 6.46 11.25 -11.71
CA LYS A 61 5.89 12.44 -12.38
C LYS A 61 6.88 13.11 -13.33
N ASN A 62 8.17 13.06 -13.01
CA ASN A 62 9.26 13.63 -13.82
C ASN A 62 9.91 12.62 -14.78
N GLY A 63 9.34 11.42 -14.94
CA GLY A 63 9.83 10.40 -15.87
C GLY A 63 11.04 9.60 -15.38
N ASN A 64 11.44 9.74 -14.12
CA ASN A 64 12.45 8.89 -13.49
C ASN A 64 11.78 7.69 -12.80
N TRP A 65 11.76 6.55 -13.46
CA TRP A 65 11.03 5.37 -12.98
C TRP A 65 11.79 4.55 -11.94
N PHE A 66 13.12 4.73 -11.82
CA PHE A 66 13.96 3.93 -10.92
C PHE A 66 14.98 4.80 -10.20
N PRO A 67 14.54 5.77 -9.37
CA PRO A 67 15.45 6.65 -8.64
C PRO A 67 16.28 5.88 -7.62
N MET A 68 17.60 5.87 -7.78
CA MET A 68 18.53 5.31 -6.79
C MET A 68 18.77 6.25 -5.60
N ILE A 69 18.76 7.55 -5.87
CA ILE A 69 18.99 8.63 -4.91
C ILE A 69 17.69 9.43 -4.73
N SER A 70 17.33 9.65 -3.47
CA SER A 70 16.21 10.48 -3.07
C SER A 70 16.64 11.94 -3.02
N THR A 71 16.02 12.78 -3.85
CA THR A 71 16.35 14.20 -4.05
C THR A 71 15.17 15.14 -3.74
N TYR A 72 13.94 14.64 -3.69
CA TYR A 72 12.75 15.43 -3.34
C TYR A 72 12.41 15.38 -1.85
N SER A 73 12.87 14.35 -1.15
CA SER A 73 12.66 14.11 0.28
C SER A 73 13.93 14.37 1.11
N ALA A 74 13.85 14.18 2.43
CA ALA A 74 14.97 14.34 3.37
C ALA A 74 15.71 15.70 3.24
N ASN A 75 14.93 16.80 3.18
CA ASN A 75 15.45 18.15 2.98
C ASN A 75 16.32 18.31 1.72
N GLN A 76 16.11 17.49 0.70
CA GLN A 76 16.79 17.56 -0.59
C GLN A 76 18.31 17.35 -0.52
N VAL A 77 18.79 16.68 0.55
CA VAL A 77 20.22 16.44 0.76
C VAL A 77 20.79 15.39 -0.22
N GLY A 78 19.94 14.59 -0.86
CA GLY A 78 20.40 13.51 -1.74
C GLY A 78 20.80 12.28 -0.93
N ILE A 79 19.85 11.41 -0.62
CA ILE A 79 20.11 10.19 0.17
C ILE A 79 19.80 8.95 -0.66
N ALA A 80 20.69 7.97 -0.68
CA ALA A 80 20.54 6.72 -1.44
C ALA A 80 19.50 5.74 -0.84
N THR A 81 18.32 6.22 -0.42
CA THR A 81 17.34 5.38 0.31
C THR A 81 16.84 4.21 -0.54
N ASN A 82 16.60 4.41 -1.83
CA ASN A 82 16.13 3.36 -2.73
C ASN A 82 17.22 2.38 -3.15
N THR A 83 18.49 2.73 -2.93
CA THR A 83 19.62 1.82 -3.12
C THR A 83 19.69 0.81 -1.98
N TYR A 84 19.49 1.28 -0.73
CA TYR A 84 19.62 0.44 0.46
C TYR A 84 18.32 -0.24 0.89
N TYR A 85 17.16 0.31 0.50
CA TYR A 85 15.86 -0.23 0.88
C TYR A 85 15.01 -0.51 -0.37
N PRO A 86 14.46 -1.72 -0.53
CA PRO A 86 13.57 -2.05 -1.63
C PRO A 86 12.39 -1.07 -1.72
N ALA A 87 12.07 -0.65 -2.95
CA ALA A 87 10.99 0.29 -3.25
C ALA A 87 9.77 -0.36 -3.92
N PHE A 88 9.85 -1.65 -4.29
CA PHE A 88 8.85 -2.32 -5.12
C PHE A 88 7.41 -2.15 -4.60
N PHE A 89 7.18 -2.44 -3.32
CA PHE A 89 5.86 -2.28 -2.71
C PHE A 89 5.43 -0.82 -2.52
N LEU A 90 6.39 0.12 -2.47
CA LEU A 90 6.09 1.55 -2.36
C LEU A 90 5.57 2.15 -3.66
N TYR A 91 5.84 1.52 -4.82
CA TYR A 91 5.29 1.97 -6.10
C TYR A 91 3.76 1.95 -6.11
N LEU A 92 3.13 0.99 -5.43
CA LEU A 92 1.66 0.98 -5.31
C LEU A 92 1.15 2.29 -4.70
N PHE A 93 1.73 2.72 -3.58
CA PHE A 93 1.37 3.97 -2.93
C PHE A 93 1.70 5.19 -3.81
N ALA A 94 2.86 5.17 -4.46
CA ALA A 94 3.28 6.25 -5.36
C ALA A 94 2.34 6.40 -6.57
N PHE A 95 1.82 5.29 -7.11
CA PHE A 95 0.79 5.33 -8.16
C PHE A 95 -0.56 5.82 -7.65
N LEU A 96 -0.99 5.36 -6.46
CA LEU A 96 -2.20 5.91 -5.81
C LEU A 96 -2.10 7.42 -5.58
N ARG A 97 -0.88 7.95 -5.37
CA ARG A 97 -0.63 9.37 -5.16
C ARG A 97 -0.95 10.27 -6.35
N PHE A 98 -1.06 9.71 -7.57
CA PHE A 98 -1.55 10.42 -8.76
C PHE A 98 -3.04 10.75 -8.70
N LEU A 99 -3.82 10.05 -7.85
CA LEU A 99 -5.20 10.40 -7.63
C LEU A 99 -5.31 11.73 -6.88
N PRO A 100 -6.35 12.55 -7.12
CA PRO A 100 -6.59 13.80 -6.41
C PRO A 100 -7.12 13.56 -4.98
N LEU A 101 -6.43 12.70 -4.23
CA LEU A 101 -6.72 12.33 -2.85
C LEU A 101 -5.69 12.95 -1.92
N SER A 102 -6.04 13.09 -0.64
CA SER A 102 -5.07 13.52 0.37
C SER A 102 -3.96 12.47 0.52
N PRO A 103 -2.71 12.85 0.86
CA PRO A 103 -1.64 11.90 1.16
C PRO A 103 -2.02 10.89 2.24
N ILE A 104 -2.82 11.33 3.22
CA ILE A 104 -3.31 10.51 4.32
C ILE A 104 -4.23 9.41 3.79
N THR A 105 -5.19 9.77 2.93
CA THR A 105 -6.07 8.81 2.26
C THR A 105 -5.28 7.81 1.44
N VAL A 106 -4.26 8.27 0.69
CA VAL A 106 -3.39 7.39 -0.12
C VAL A 106 -2.66 6.36 0.74
N VAL A 107 -2.08 6.79 1.86
CA VAL A 107 -1.39 5.90 2.81
C VAL A 107 -2.36 4.86 3.37
N TYR A 108 -3.54 5.26 3.83
CA TYR A 108 -4.50 4.32 4.38
C TYR A 108 -5.08 3.35 3.35
N LEU A 109 -5.36 3.80 2.12
CA LEU A 109 -5.80 2.92 1.03
C LEU A 109 -4.72 1.88 0.68
N GLY A 110 -3.47 2.30 0.59
CA GLY A 110 -2.37 1.36 0.33
C GLY A 110 -2.17 0.37 1.47
N ILE A 111 -2.27 0.81 2.73
CA ILE A 111 -2.18 -0.10 3.89
C ILE A 111 -3.35 -1.10 3.91
N MET A 112 -4.58 -0.66 3.64
CA MET A 112 -5.74 -1.56 3.53
C MET A 112 -5.55 -2.59 2.42
N PHE A 113 -4.97 -2.19 1.29
CA PHE A 113 -4.65 -3.12 0.21
C PHE A 113 -3.59 -4.16 0.63
N PHE A 114 -2.53 -3.75 1.32
CA PHE A 114 -1.48 -4.67 1.77
C PHE A 114 -1.89 -5.60 2.91
N ASN A 115 -2.90 -5.21 3.69
CA ASN A 115 -3.39 -6.02 4.81
C ASN A 115 -4.40 -7.10 4.39
N PHE A 116 -5.02 -6.96 3.22
CA PHE A 116 -5.92 -7.95 2.64
C PHE A 116 -5.17 -9.15 2.08
#